data_AF-A0A6A5B115-F1
#
_entry.id   AF-A0A6A5B115-F1
#
_cell.length_a   1.000
_cell.length_b   1.000
_cell.length_c   1.000
_cell.angle_alpha   90.00
_cell.angle_beta   90.00
_cell.angle_gamma   90.00
#
_symmetry.space_group_name_H-M   'P 1'
#
loop_
_entity.id
_entity.type
_entity.pdbx_description
1 polymer ?
#
loop_
_entity_poly.entity_id
_entity_poly.type
_entity_poly.pdbx_seq_one_letter_code
_entity_poly.pdbx_strand_id
1 'polypeptide(L)'
;MQSCVILTLLGILIGIYGFTLLRFSYMRYLYRLLAMNESSEKQIKLHRMLSSVLFGIIGSLCSGLLYGLVWLLIAIIYFSTNGYNPKPQLGINIMYVIQVFIPCVLGILIFLVDIFANWKKIREKGILHIFTFEDPFHLRVDILTLFGILCCLILIVIFNVGLLGSAAHVSDILIAILKKFTPIFTYMLGGGFTAVILEWFRRARTRYEKKSEKDSAKATQSSNVESLLEEYLKDETFQELFTQYCTKEFSLENILLYKELQELQKKSQSLSNGEISEEDFHHIHVTYFQNYSKYEVNMPSKVTRELETLWPTMNQKNSNTSNLEMTEKKE
;
A
#
# COMPACT_ATOMS: atom_id res chain seq x y z
N MET A 1 -11.24 -14.63 32.67
CA MET A 1 -10.56 -13.32 32.63
C MET A 1 -9.39 -13.32 31.64
N GLN A 2 -8.26 -14.01 31.89
CA GLN A 2 -7.12 -14.00 30.96
C GLN A 2 -7.48 -14.40 29.52
N SER A 3 -8.25 -15.47 29.34
CA SER A 3 -8.68 -15.91 28.00
C SER A 3 -9.58 -14.89 27.28
N CYS A 4 -10.41 -14.14 28.01
CA CYS A 4 -11.23 -13.06 27.42
C CYS A 4 -10.33 -11.95 26.87
N VAL A 5 -9.31 -11.56 27.65
CA VAL A 5 -8.35 -10.53 27.26
C VAL A 5 -7.60 -10.98 26.01
N ILE A 6 -7.14 -12.23 25.96
CA ILE A 6 -6.43 -12.78 24.79
C ILE A 6 -7.32 -12.77 23.54
N LEU A 7 -8.57 -13.26 23.63
CA LEU A 7 -9.52 -13.24 22.51
C LEU A 7 -9.82 -11.82 22.03
N THR A 8 -9.92 -10.86 22.95
CA THR A 8 -10.17 -9.46 22.63
C THR A 8 -8.98 -8.83 21.92
N LEU A 9 -7.77 -9.01 22.46
CA LEU A 9 -6.53 -8.49 21.85
C LEU A 9 -6.28 -9.11 20.48
N LEU A 10 -6.53 -10.41 20.32
CA LEU A 10 -6.46 -11.09 19.04
C LEU A 10 -7.46 -10.50 18.04
N GLY A 11 -8.69 -10.24 18.50
CA GLY A 11 -9.70 -9.56 17.69
C GLY A 11 -9.22 -8.19 17.23
N ILE A 12 -8.69 -7.37 18.14
CA ILE A 12 -8.14 -6.06 17.78
C ILE A 12 -7.08 -6.18 16.69
N LEU A 13 -6.15 -7.12 16.83
CA LEU A 13 -5.09 -7.37 15.85
C LEU A 13 -5.64 -7.76 14.47
N ILE A 14 -6.60 -8.70 14.43
CA ILE A 14 -7.27 -9.13 13.21
C ILE A 14 -8.05 -7.97 12.56
N GLY A 15 -8.75 -7.16 13.35
CA GLY A 15 -9.54 -6.02 12.85
C GLY A 15 -8.67 -4.89 12.29
N ILE A 16 -7.52 -4.60 12.92
CA ILE A 16 -6.52 -3.65 12.41
C ILE A 16 -5.98 -4.16 11.07
N TYR A 17 -5.57 -5.43 11.03
CA TYR A 17 -4.98 -6.00 9.82
C TYR A 17 -5.98 -6.09 8.67
N GLY A 18 -7.20 -6.55 8.95
CA GLY A 18 -8.26 -6.66 7.96
C GLY A 18 -8.57 -5.31 7.29
N PHE A 19 -8.68 -4.24 8.09
CA PHE A 19 -8.86 -2.89 7.55
C PHE A 19 -7.66 -2.43 6.72
N THR A 20 -6.44 -2.71 7.20
CA THR A 20 -5.20 -2.36 6.50
C THR A 20 -5.13 -3.05 5.13
N LEU A 21 -5.46 -4.34 5.06
CA LEU A 21 -5.51 -5.12 3.82
C LEU A 21 -6.59 -4.60 2.87
N LEU A 22 -7.79 -4.29 3.38
CA LEU A 22 -8.85 -3.68 2.58
C LEU A 22 -8.43 -2.32 2.00
N ARG A 23 -7.81 -1.46 2.82
CA ARG A 23 -7.31 -0.15 2.38
C ARG A 23 -6.23 -0.30 1.31
N PHE A 24 -5.26 -1.19 1.50
CA PHE A 24 -4.22 -1.41 0.48
C PHE A 24 -4.78 -1.98 -0.81
N SER A 25 -5.72 -2.94 -0.72
CA SER A 25 -6.42 -3.45 -1.89
C SER A 25 -7.17 -2.33 -2.62
N TYR A 26 -7.87 -1.46 -1.88
CA TYR A 26 -8.54 -0.29 -2.44
C TYR A 26 -7.56 0.68 -3.13
N MET A 27 -6.44 1.01 -2.47
CA MET A 27 -5.40 1.88 -3.02
C MET A 27 -4.88 1.36 -4.35
N ARG A 28 -4.58 0.06 -4.43
CA ARG A 28 -4.10 -0.60 -5.65
C ARG A 28 -5.02 -0.41 -6.86
N TYR A 29 -6.33 -0.34 -6.62
CA TYR A 29 -7.32 -0.15 -7.69
C TYR A 29 -7.78 1.30 -7.83
N LEU A 30 -7.25 2.24 -7.04
CA LEU A 30 -7.70 3.63 -6.96
C LEU A 30 -7.63 4.34 -8.32
N TYR A 31 -6.50 4.27 -9.03
CA TYR A 31 -6.38 4.93 -10.33
C TYR A 31 -7.33 4.36 -11.37
N ARG A 32 -7.59 3.05 -11.32
CA ARG A 32 -8.58 2.41 -12.21
C ARG A 32 -9.99 2.88 -11.89
N LEU A 33 -10.34 3.01 -10.60
CA LEU A 33 -11.62 3.56 -10.15
C LEU A 33 -11.78 5.03 -10.57
N LEU A 34 -10.72 5.84 -10.42
CA LEU A 34 -10.69 7.24 -10.84
C LEU A 34 -10.75 7.40 -12.37
N ALA A 35 -10.23 6.44 -13.14
CA ALA A 35 -10.30 6.45 -14.59
C ALA A 35 -11.66 6.00 -15.14
N MET A 36 -12.36 5.10 -14.42
CA MET A 36 -13.67 4.59 -14.83
C MET A 36 -14.82 5.57 -14.60
N ASN A 37 -14.71 6.42 -13.58
CA ASN A 37 -15.70 7.47 -13.33
C ASN A 37 -15.17 8.79 -13.90
N GLU A 38 -15.96 9.48 -14.74
CA GLU A 38 -15.85 10.94 -14.90
C GLU A 38 -16.17 11.57 -13.55
N SER A 39 -15.14 11.59 -12.69
CA SER A 39 -15.34 11.67 -11.26
C SER A 39 -15.65 13.11 -10.89
N SER A 40 -16.87 13.31 -10.38
CA SER A 40 -17.26 14.57 -9.73
C SER A 40 -16.20 14.95 -8.69
N GLU A 41 -15.89 16.24 -8.56
CA GLU A 41 -14.93 16.77 -7.59
C GLU A 41 -15.14 16.21 -6.16
N LYS A 42 -16.39 15.95 -5.78
CA LYS A 42 -16.75 15.31 -4.49
C LYS A 42 -16.20 13.89 -4.35
N GLN A 43 -16.21 13.09 -5.42
CA GLN A 43 -15.67 11.74 -5.42
C GLN A 43 -14.15 11.75 -5.30
N ILE A 44 -13.46 12.67 -5.98
CA ILE A 44 -12.01 12.82 -5.88
C ILE A 44 -11.61 13.17 -4.43
N LYS A 45 -12.34 14.11 -3.80
CA LYS A 45 -12.13 14.46 -2.38
C LYS A 45 -12.33 13.26 -1.45
N LEU A 46 -13.36 12.45 -1.68
CA LEU A 46 -13.60 11.22 -0.92
C LEU A 46 -12.46 10.20 -1.11
N HIS A 47 -12.04 9.98 -2.35
CA HIS A 47 -10.96 9.06 -2.69
C HIS A 47 -9.64 9.46 -2.02
N ARG A 48 -9.34 10.77 -1.99
CA ARG A 48 -8.17 11.33 -1.28
C ARG A 48 -8.27 11.18 0.23
N MET A 49 -9.46 11.37 0.80
CA MET A 49 -9.67 11.14 2.23
C MET A 49 -9.42 9.66 2.59
N LEU A 50 -9.98 8.73 1.80
CA LEU A 50 -9.80 7.28 1.99
C LEU A 50 -8.34 6.84 1.79
N SER A 51 -7.60 7.49 0.88
CA SER A 51 -6.19 7.20 0.66
C SER A 51 -5.27 7.82 1.73
N SER A 52 -5.73 8.85 2.44
CA SER A 52 -4.90 9.57 3.41
C SER A 52 -4.34 8.66 4.52
N VAL A 53 -3.11 8.96 4.95
CA VAL A 53 -2.40 8.19 5.99
C VAL A 53 -3.17 8.25 7.31
N LEU A 54 -3.68 9.42 7.68
CA LEU A 54 -4.43 9.62 8.92
C LEU A 54 -5.71 8.78 8.94
N PHE A 55 -6.47 8.77 7.84
CA PHE A 55 -7.65 7.90 7.72
C PHE A 55 -7.28 6.43 7.85
N GLY A 56 -6.15 6.01 7.28
CA GLY A 56 -5.62 4.66 7.45
C GLY A 56 -5.35 4.28 8.91
N ILE A 57 -4.69 5.17 9.65
CA ILE A 57 -4.35 4.95 11.06
C ILE A 57 -5.62 4.93 11.92
N ILE A 58 -6.48 5.95 11.79
CA ILE A 58 -7.71 6.05 12.58
C ILE A 58 -8.67 4.91 12.23
N GLY A 59 -8.88 4.64 10.94
CA GLY A 59 -9.77 3.59 10.48
C GLY A 59 -9.33 2.19 10.90
N SER A 60 -8.03 1.90 10.86
CA SER A 60 -7.51 0.61 11.33
C SER A 60 -7.67 0.43 12.84
N LEU A 61 -7.38 1.47 13.64
CA LEU A 61 -7.61 1.47 15.09
C LEU A 61 -9.09 1.29 15.44
N CYS A 62 -9.99 2.06 14.78
CA CYS A 62 -11.43 1.94 14.99
C CYS A 62 -11.95 0.55 14.60
N SER A 63 -11.54 0.01 13.45
CA SER A 63 -11.88 -1.34 13.01
C SER A 63 -11.43 -2.40 14.01
N GLY A 64 -10.18 -2.30 14.49
CA GLY A 64 -9.64 -3.17 15.53
C GLY A 64 -10.46 -3.13 16.80
N LEU A 65 -10.72 -1.93 17.34
CA LEU A 65 -11.49 -1.77 18.57
C LEU A 65 -12.91 -2.31 18.43
N LEU A 66 -13.61 -2.01 17.33
CA LEU A 66 -14.96 -2.51 17.08
C LEU A 66 -14.98 -4.05 17.00
N TYR A 67 -14.08 -4.65 16.23
CA TYR A 67 -14.00 -6.11 16.12
C TYR A 67 -13.62 -6.76 17.45
N GLY A 68 -12.68 -6.18 18.20
CA GLY A 68 -12.32 -6.60 19.55
C GLY A 68 -13.50 -6.57 20.53
N LEU A 69 -14.29 -5.49 20.52
CA LEU A 69 -15.47 -5.34 21.38
C LEU A 69 -16.54 -6.38 21.08
N VAL A 70 -16.76 -6.72 19.80
CA VAL A 70 -17.67 -7.82 19.40
C VAL A 70 -17.21 -9.13 20.04
N TRP A 71 -15.93 -9.47 19.94
CA TRP A 71 -15.40 -10.70 20.52
C TRP A 71 -15.38 -10.70 22.05
N LEU A 72 -15.15 -9.54 22.68
CA LEU A 72 -15.26 -9.38 24.12
C LEU A 72 -16.70 -9.65 24.58
N LEU A 73 -17.70 -9.11 23.88
CA LEU A 73 -19.11 -9.33 24.21
C LEU A 73 -19.48 -10.81 24.10
N ILE A 74 -19.08 -11.48 23.02
CA ILE A 74 -19.31 -12.93 22.83
C ILE A 74 -18.64 -13.72 23.97
N ALA A 75 -17.41 -13.35 24.36
CA ALA A 75 -16.70 -14.01 25.45
C ALA A 75 -17.42 -13.82 26.79
N ILE A 76 -17.86 -12.61 27.12
CA ILE A 76 -18.61 -12.32 28.35
C ILE A 76 -19.89 -13.16 28.41
N ILE A 77 -20.66 -13.21 27.32
CA ILE A 77 -21.88 -14.03 27.24
C ILE A 77 -21.56 -15.51 27.43
N TYR A 78 -20.51 -16.01 26.78
CA TYR A 78 -20.08 -17.40 26.92
C TYR A 78 -19.72 -17.75 28.38
N PHE A 79 -18.92 -16.91 29.05
CA PHE A 79 -18.55 -17.13 30.45
C PHE A 79 -19.73 -16.98 31.42
N SER A 80 -20.64 -16.05 31.16
CA SER A 80 -21.82 -15.86 31.99
C SER A 80 -22.77 -17.06 31.91
N THR A 81 -22.92 -17.66 30.73
CA THR A 81 -23.81 -18.81 30.50
C THR A 81 -23.16 -20.15 30.91
N ASN A 82 -21.85 -20.31 30.74
CA ASN A 82 -21.13 -21.57 30.97
C ASN A 82 -20.24 -21.58 32.22
N GLY A 83 -20.39 -20.61 33.14
CA GLY A 83 -19.53 -20.48 34.32
C GLY A 83 -19.45 -21.73 35.21
N TYR A 84 -20.47 -22.59 35.18
CA TYR A 84 -20.55 -23.84 35.95
C TYR A 84 -20.05 -25.09 35.18
N ASN A 85 -19.63 -24.94 33.93
CA ASN A 85 -19.24 -26.07 33.10
C ASN A 85 -17.82 -26.52 33.47
N PRO A 86 -17.56 -27.82 33.77
CA PRO A 86 -16.25 -28.29 34.23
C PRO A 86 -15.12 -28.20 33.18
N LYS A 87 -15.44 -27.91 31.91
CA LYS A 87 -14.47 -27.81 30.81
C LYS A 87 -14.60 -26.49 30.02
N PRO A 88 -14.46 -25.31 30.64
CA PRO A 88 -14.62 -24.02 29.96
C PRO A 88 -13.56 -23.81 28.85
N GLN A 89 -12.44 -24.53 28.94
CA GLN A 89 -11.33 -24.42 27.99
C GLN A 89 -11.71 -24.85 26.56
N LEU A 90 -12.62 -25.82 26.40
CA LEU A 90 -13.01 -26.29 25.07
C LEU A 90 -13.72 -25.20 24.28
N GLY A 91 -14.71 -24.53 24.87
CA GLY A 91 -15.44 -23.46 24.17
C GLY A 91 -14.57 -22.26 23.86
N ILE A 92 -13.63 -21.90 24.75
CA ILE A 92 -12.64 -20.85 24.47
C ILE A 92 -11.77 -21.21 23.25
N ASN A 93 -11.32 -22.47 23.16
CA ASN A 93 -10.54 -22.92 22.00
C ASN A 93 -11.39 -22.88 20.71
N ILE A 94 -12.67 -23.24 20.77
CA ILE A 94 -13.59 -23.14 19.64
C ILE A 94 -13.77 -21.68 19.21
N MET A 95 -13.99 -20.77 20.15
CA MET A 95 -14.09 -19.33 19.87
C MET A 95 -12.83 -18.80 19.18
N TYR A 96 -11.65 -19.18 19.68
CA TYR A 96 -10.37 -18.83 19.08
C TYR A 96 -10.26 -19.34 17.63
N VAL A 97 -10.61 -20.61 17.39
CA VAL A 97 -10.59 -21.19 16.05
C VAL A 97 -11.53 -20.44 15.12
N ILE A 98 -12.78 -20.18 15.53
CA ILE A 98 -13.76 -19.44 14.71
C ILE A 98 -13.25 -18.03 14.38
N GLN A 99 -12.73 -17.33 15.39
CA GLN A 99 -12.23 -15.96 15.25
C GLN A 99 -11.13 -15.82 14.20
N VAL A 100 -10.24 -16.81 14.11
CA VAL A 100 -9.11 -16.81 13.17
C VAL A 100 -9.48 -17.49 11.84
N PHE A 101 -10.39 -18.48 11.85
CA PHE A 101 -10.82 -19.19 10.65
C PHE A 101 -11.52 -18.27 9.65
N ILE A 102 -12.45 -17.43 10.11
CA ILE A 102 -13.20 -16.50 9.24
C ILE A 102 -12.26 -15.61 8.41
N PRO A 103 -11.33 -14.83 8.99
CA PRO A 103 -10.42 -13.99 8.22
C PRO A 103 -9.44 -14.79 7.35
N CYS A 104 -9.04 -16.01 7.76
CA CYS A 104 -8.21 -16.87 6.90
C CYS A 104 -8.96 -17.28 5.63
N VAL A 105 -10.23 -17.70 5.75
CA VAL A 105 -11.07 -18.07 4.60
C VAL A 105 -11.28 -16.86 3.69
N LEU A 106 -11.63 -15.69 4.26
CA LEU A 106 -11.79 -14.47 3.48
C LEU A 106 -10.51 -14.07 2.75
N GLY A 107 -9.36 -14.13 3.43
CA GLY A 107 -8.05 -13.84 2.83
C GLY A 107 -7.73 -14.79 1.67
N ILE A 108 -7.97 -16.09 1.83
CA ILE A 108 -7.78 -17.08 0.77
C ILE A 108 -8.71 -16.81 -0.42
N LEU A 109 -9.98 -16.49 -0.17
CA LEU A 109 -10.93 -16.16 -1.24
C LEU A 109 -10.48 -14.92 -2.03
N ILE A 110 -10.05 -13.85 -1.34
CA ILE A 110 -9.52 -12.64 -1.98
C ILE A 110 -8.28 -12.97 -2.81
N PHE A 111 -7.39 -13.80 -2.28
CA PHE A 111 -6.18 -14.22 -2.99
C PHE A 111 -6.48 -15.08 -4.22
N LEU A 112 -7.45 -16.00 -4.13
CA LEU A 112 -7.91 -16.77 -5.29
C LEU A 112 -8.48 -15.86 -6.37
N VAL A 113 -9.31 -14.87 -5.99
CA VAL A 113 -9.84 -13.88 -6.94
C VAL A 113 -8.69 -13.09 -7.60
N ASP A 114 -7.68 -12.66 -6.84
CA ASP A 114 -6.51 -11.97 -7.39
C ASP A 114 -5.69 -12.86 -8.35
N ILE A 115 -5.51 -14.16 -8.04
CA ILE A 115 -4.87 -15.13 -8.94
C ILE A 115 -5.68 -15.27 -10.24
N PHE A 116 -6.99 -15.48 -10.15
CA PHE A 116 -7.83 -15.66 -11.33
C PHE A 116 -7.88 -14.40 -12.19
N ALA A 117 -7.97 -13.22 -11.57
CA ALA A 117 -7.94 -11.95 -12.28
C ALA A 117 -6.61 -11.73 -13.03
N ASN A 118 -5.50 -12.23 -12.48
CA ASN A 118 -4.16 -12.09 -13.06
C ASN A 118 -3.67 -13.35 -13.81
N TRP A 119 -4.55 -14.33 -14.07
CA TRP A 119 -4.15 -15.65 -14.61
C TRP A 119 -3.29 -15.59 -15.87
N LYS A 120 -3.65 -14.71 -16.82
CA LYS A 120 -2.89 -14.50 -18.06
C LYS A 120 -1.44 -14.06 -17.79
N LYS A 121 -1.27 -13.10 -16.88
CA LYS A 121 0.05 -12.60 -16.49
C LYS A 121 0.89 -13.65 -15.77
N ILE A 122 0.25 -14.51 -14.95
CA ILE A 122 0.94 -15.62 -14.27
C ILE A 122 1.52 -16.57 -15.30
N ARG A 123 0.75 -16.89 -16.35
CA ARG A 123 1.18 -17.79 -17.41
C ARG A 123 2.35 -17.24 -18.23
N GLU A 124 2.38 -15.93 -18.47
CA GLU A 124 3.41 -15.27 -19.27
C GLU A 124 4.72 -15.02 -18.51
N LYS A 125 4.62 -14.53 -17.26
CA LYS A 125 5.79 -14.04 -16.48
C LYS A 125 6.19 -14.96 -15.32
N GLY A 126 5.37 -15.98 -15.03
CA GLY A 126 5.57 -16.90 -13.92
C GLY A 126 5.05 -16.37 -12.58
N ILE A 127 4.90 -17.29 -11.61
CA ILE A 127 4.33 -16.99 -10.29
C ILE A 127 5.26 -16.12 -9.43
N LEU A 128 6.58 -16.32 -9.53
CA LEU A 128 7.57 -15.58 -8.74
C LEU A 128 7.51 -14.08 -9.06
N HIS A 129 7.41 -13.73 -10.34
CA HIS A 129 7.32 -12.35 -10.80
C HIS A 129 6.12 -11.61 -10.16
N ILE A 130 5.01 -12.32 -9.97
CA ILE A 130 3.79 -11.77 -9.38
C ILE A 130 3.95 -11.52 -7.88
N PHE A 131 4.64 -12.41 -7.16
CA PHE A 131 4.88 -12.24 -5.73
C PHE A 131 5.95 -11.20 -5.39
N THR A 132 6.88 -10.92 -6.30
CA THR A 132 8.01 -10.00 -6.03
C THR A 132 7.89 -8.65 -6.73
N PHE A 133 7.48 -8.59 -8.00
CA PHE A 133 7.52 -7.36 -8.81
C PHE A 133 6.17 -6.65 -8.96
N GLU A 134 5.06 -7.36 -8.76
CA GLU A 134 3.72 -6.76 -8.86
C GLU A 134 3.12 -6.34 -7.51
N ASP A 135 3.76 -6.74 -6.43
CA ASP A 135 3.30 -6.51 -5.08
C ASP A 135 4.44 -5.94 -4.22
N PRO A 136 4.70 -4.63 -4.32
CA PRO A 136 5.82 -3.99 -3.62
C PRO A 136 5.70 -4.09 -2.09
N PHE A 137 4.47 -4.26 -1.58
CA PHE A 137 4.19 -4.42 -0.16
C PHE A 137 4.13 -5.90 0.27
N HIS A 138 4.30 -6.85 -0.64
CA HIS A 138 4.27 -8.29 -0.39
C HIS A 138 3.01 -8.78 0.34
N LEU A 139 1.87 -8.14 0.11
CA LEU A 139 0.57 -8.52 0.68
C LEU A 139 0.17 -9.96 0.35
N ARG A 140 0.52 -10.43 -0.85
CA ARG A 140 0.30 -11.81 -1.31
C ARG A 140 1.09 -12.80 -0.44
N VAL A 141 2.31 -12.45 -0.05
CA VAL A 141 3.13 -13.28 0.86
C VAL A 141 2.48 -13.31 2.24
N ASP A 142 1.98 -12.19 2.73
CA ASP A 142 1.25 -12.14 4.00
C ASP A 142 -0.02 -12.99 3.95
N ILE A 143 -0.77 -13.01 2.84
CA ILE A 143 -1.92 -13.91 2.68
C ILE A 143 -1.50 -15.39 2.65
N LEU A 144 -0.35 -15.74 2.11
CA LEU A 144 0.17 -17.11 2.23
C LEU A 144 0.42 -17.49 3.70
N THR A 145 0.80 -16.55 4.57
CA THR A 145 0.92 -16.83 6.00
C THR A 145 -0.43 -17.13 6.66
N LEU A 146 -1.54 -16.53 6.18
CA LEU A 146 -2.90 -16.90 6.61
C LEU A 146 -3.22 -18.36 6.29
N PHE A 147 -2.75 -18.87 5.15
CA PHE A 147 -2.90 -20.29 4.83
C PHE A 147 -2.12 -21.18 5.80
N GLY A 148 -0.91 -20.77 6.21
CA GLY A 148 -0.15 -21.45 7.27
C GLY A 148 -0.91 -21.49 8.60
N ILE A 149 -1.51 -20.36 9.01
CA ILE A 149 -2.37 -20.28 10.20
C ILE A 149 -3.55 -21.24 10.09
N LEU A 150 -4.25 -21.24 8.95
CA LEU A 150 -5.39 -22.13 8.72
C LEU A 150 -4.98 -23.60 8.85
N CYS A 151 -3.86 -24.00 8.25
CA CYS A 151 -3.31 -25.34 8.39
C CYS A 151 -3.02 -25.68 9.86
N CYS A 152 -2.41 -24.77 10.62
CA CYS A 152 -2.20 -24.97 12.06
C CYS A 152 -3.51 -25.16 12.82
N LEU A 153 -4.55 -24.38 12.52
CA LEU A 153 -5.86 -24.52 13.17
C LEU A 153 -6.53 -25.86 12.85
N ILE A 154 -6.51 -26.28 11.58
CA ILE A 154 -7.06 -27.57 11.16
C ILE A 154 -6.34 -28.70 11.88
N LEU A 155 -5.01 -28.66 11.95
CA LEU A 155 -4.22 -29.64 12.69
C LEU A 155 -4.58 -29.65 14.18
N ILE A 156 -4.72 -28.47 14.82
CA ILE A 156 -5.16 -28.39 16.23
C ILE A 156 -6.51 -29.09 16.41
N VAL A 157 -7.47 -28.88 15.51
CA VAL A 157 -8.79 -29.54 15.60
C VAL A 157 -8.67 -31.06 15.42
N ILE A 158 -7.94 -31.52 14.41
CA ILE A 158 -7.72 -32.96 14.14
C ILE A 158 -7.09 -33.65 15.35
N PHE A 159 -6.05 -33.05 15.94
CA PHE A 159 -5.40 -33.60 17.13
C PHE A 159 -6.30 -33.59 18.37
N ASN A 160 -7.15 -32.56 18.55
CA ASN A 160 -8.09 -32.52 19.68
C ASN A 160 -9.24 -33.53 19.56
N VAL A 161 -9.68 -33.85 18.34
CA VAL A 161 -10.75 -34.84 18.10
C VAL A 161 -10.24 -36.28 18.29
N GLY A 162 -8.92 -36.47 18.44
CA GLY A 162 -8.33 -37.79 18.68
C GLY A 162 -8.33 -38.67 17.43
N LEU A 163 -8.51 -38.08 16.24
CA LEU A 163 -8.65 -38.78 14.97
C LEU A 163 -7.38 -39.58 14.58
N LEU A 164 -6.24 -39.29 15.24
CA LEU A 164 -4.93 -39.92 14.99
C LEU A 164 -4.57 -41.06 15.96
N GLY A 165 -5.42 -41.42 16.92
CA GLY A 165 -5.30 -42.66 17.70
C GLY A 165 -4.13 -42.75 18.71
N SER A 166 -4.46 -43.25 19.90
CA SER A 166 -3.63 -43.89 20.96
C SER A 166 -2.42 -43.18 21.58
N ALA A 167 -1.86 -42.11 21.02
CA ALA A 167 -0.70 -41.42 21.61
C ALA A 167 -1.09 -40.05 22.22
N ALA A 168 -1.89 -40.06 23.29
CA ALA A 168 -2.38 -38.84 23.96
C ALA A 168 -1.26 -37.84 24.31
N HIS A 169 -0.10 -38.35 24.74
CA HIS A 169 1.05 -37.50 25.04
C HIS A 169 1.65 -36.80 23.81
N VAL A 170 1.69 -37.46 22.66
CA VAL A 170 2.24 -36.87 21.43
C VAL A 170 1.30 -35.80 20.89
N SER A 171 -0.02 -36.04 20.92
CA SER A 171 -1.01 -35.02 20.51
C SER A 171 -0.94 -33.78 21.39
N ASP A 172 -0.75 -33.92 22.70
CA ASP A 172 -0.66 -32.78 23.62
C ASP A 172 0.57 -31.91 23.34
N ILE A 173 1.72 -32.54 23.09
CA ILE A 173 2.95 -31.83 22.72
C ILE A 173 2.78 -31.09 21.39
N LEU A 174 2.20 -31.74 20.38
CA LEU A 174 1.96 -31.12 19.07
C LEU A 174 0.98 -29.96 19.16
N ILE A 175 -0.13 -30.10 19.91
CA ILE A 175 -1.07 -29.02 20.16
C ILE A 175 -0.39 -27.86 20.87
N ALA A 176 0.45 -28.13 21.88
CA ALA A 176 1.18 -27.08 22.60
C ALA A 176 2.14 -26.32 21.67
N ILE A 177 2.83 -27.02 20.77
CA ILE A 177 3.71 -26.42 19.75
C ILE A 177 2.89 -25.55 18.79
N LEU A 178 1.82 -26.11 18.20
CA LEU A 178 0.95 -25.39 17.25
C LEU A 178 0.32 -24.14 17.88
N LYS A 179 -0.10 -24.22 19.14
CA LYS A 179 -0.62 -23.07 19.91
C LYS A 179 0.41 -21.97 20.13
N LYS A 180 1.72 -22.29 20.19
CA LYS A 180 2.79 -21.28 20.28
C LYS A 180 3.13 -20.68 18.91
N PHE A 181 3.05 -21.47 17.84
CA PHE A 181 3.25 -20.99 16.48
C PHE A 181 2.14 -20.07 15.99
N THR A 182 0.89 -20.33 16.38
CA THR A 182 -0.25 -19.53 15.89
C THR A 182 -0.09 -18.04 16.20
N PRO A 183 0.25 -17.61 17.43
CA PRO A 183 0.56 -16.20 17.73
C PRO A 183 1.76 -15.63 16.95
N ILE A 184 2.78 -16.44 16.64
CA ILE A 184 3.92 -15.99 15.82
C ILE A 184 3.42 -15.62 14.42
N PHE A 185 2.65 -16.50 13.79
CA PHE A 185 2.06 -16.21 12.47
C PHE A 185 1.02 -15.08 12.54
N THR A 186 0.22 -14.99 13.60
CA THR A 186 -0.68 -13.84 13.82
C THR A 186 0.11 -12.54 13.95
N TYR A 187 1.27 -12.54 14.59
CA TYR A 187 2.14 -11.38 14.66
C TYR A 187 2.71 -11.02 13.29
N MET A 188 3.00 -12.01 12.43
CA MET A 188 3.39 -11.76 11.04
C MET A 188 2.29 -11.05 10.25
N LEU A 189 1.01 -11.30 10.57
CA LEU A 189 -0.12 -10.54 10.01
C LEU A 189 -0.15 -9.07 10.42
N GLY A 190 0.74 -8.56 11.26
CA GLY A 190 0.83 -7.11 11.51
C GLY A 190 1.23 -6.28 10.28
N GLY A 191 1.38 -6.89 9.09
CA GLY A 191 1.75 -6.25 7.81
C GLY A 191 3.20 -5.73 7.76
N GLY A 192 3.91 -5.78 8.88
CA GLY A 192 5.27 -5.29 8.99
C GLY A 192 6.34 -6.37 8.90
N PHE A 193 6.06 -7.62 9.29
CA PHE A 193 7.15 -8.57 9.50
C PHE A 193 7.81 -9.03 8.20
N THR A 194 7.03 -9.34 7.16
CA THR A 194 7.57 -9.71 5.84
C THR A 194 8.35 -8.55 5.23
N ALA A 195 7.78 -7.34 5.26
CA ALA A 195 8.44 -6.12 4.81
C ALA A 195 9.71 -5.81 5.61
N VAL A 196 9.69 -5.98 6.94
CA VAL A 196 10.85 -5.80 7.83
C VAL A 196 11.93 -6.83 7.55
N ILE A 197 11.57 -8.11 7.36
CA ILE A 197 12.51 -9.16 6.97
C ILE A 197 13.17 -8.81 5.65
N LEU A 198 12.38 -8.40 4.65
CA LEU A 198 12.91 -8.04 3.33
C LEU A 198 13.80 -6.81 3.39
N GLU A 199 13.42 -5.78 4.16
CA GLU A 199 14.25 -4.61 4.42
C GLU A 199 15.53 -4.99 5.17
N TRP A 200 15.47 -5.93 6.10
CA TRP A 200 16.65 -6.48 6.78
C TRP A 200 17.56 -7.24 5.83
N PHE A 201 17.02 -8.09 4.96
CA PHE A 201 17.78 -8.79 3.93
C PHE A 201 18.41 -7.80 2.94
N ARG A 202 17.65 -6.79 2.51
CA ARG A 202 18.14 -5.72 1.64
C ARG A 202 19.28 -4.95 2.31
N ARG A 203 19.13 -4.55 3.57
CA ARG A 203 20.20 -3.90 4.35
C ARG A 203 21.42 -4.80 4.53
N ALA A 204 21.22 -6.09 4.82
CA ALA A 204 22.31 -7.04 4.97
C ALA A 204 23.09 -7.21 3.66
N ARG A 205 22.38 -7.36 2.55
CA ARG A 205 22.97 -7.44 1.20
C ARG A 205 23.72 -6.17 0.83
N THR A 206 23.12 -4.99 1.00
CA THR A 206 23.79 -3.71 0.72
C THR A 206 25.03 -3.52 1.61
N ARG A 207 25.04 -4.02 2.85
CA ARG A 207 26.24 -3.98 3.70
C ARG A 207 27.33 -4.93 3.19
N TYR A 208 26.96 -6.08 2.65
CA TYR A 208 27.89 -7.02 2.05
C TYR A 208 28.51 -6.43 0.76
N GLU A 209 27.68 -5.88 -0.12
CA GLU A 209 28.10 -5.21 -1.36
C GLU A 209 28.95 -3.96 -1.07
N LYS A 210 28.56 -3.12 -0.11
CA LYS A 210 29.35 -1.95 0.32
C LYS A 210 30.67 -2.30 1.01
N LYS A 211 30.83 -3.53 1.50
CA LYS A 211 32.12 -4.03 2.01
C LYS A 211 33.04 -4.45 0.86
N SER A 212 32.48 -4.80 -0.29
CA SER A 212 33.21 -5.04 -1.54
C SER A 212 33.56 -3.75 -2.31
N GLU A 213 32.74 -2.70 -2.19
CA GLU A 213 32.97 -1.40 -2.87
C GLU A 213 33.72 -0.36 -2.02
N LYS A 214 33.99 -0.62 -0.74
CA LYS A 214 34.70 0.35 0.12
C LYS A 214 36.16 0.59 -0.27
N ASP A 215 36.69 -0.17 -1.23
CA ASP A 215 38.02 0.05 -1.81
C ASP A 215 37.97 0.91 -3.09
N SER A 216 36.80 1.38 -3.54
CA SER A 216 36.70 2.23 -4.75
C SER A 216 35.52 3.21 -4.65
N ALA A 217 35.85 4.49 -4.42
CA ALA A 217 35.00 5.67 -4.66
C ALA A 217 33.80 5.92 -3.71
N LYS A 218 33.99 6.84 -2.75
CA LYS A 218 32.90 7.56 -2.08
C LYS A 218 33.16 9.06 -2.08
N ALA A 219 32.71 9.72 -3.15
CA ALA A 219 32.37 11.14 -3.16
C ALA A 219 31.50 11.54 -4.37
N THR A 220 31.50 10.76 -5.47
CA THR A 220 30.87 11.16 -6.76
C THR A 220 29.48 10.54 -7.02
N GLN A 221 28.83 9.90 -6.03
CA GLN A 221 27.71 9.00 -6.33
C GLN A 221 26.33 9.68 -6.48
N SER A 222 26.04 10.84 -5.87
CA SER A 222 24.68 11.43 -5.98
C SER A 222 24.45 12.13 -7.32
N SER A 223 25.41 12.91 -7.82
CA SER A 223 25.33 13.54 -9.14
C SER A 223 25.26 12.51 -10.27
N ASN A 224 25.92 11.37 -10.09
CA ASN A 224 25.92 10.30 -11.08
C ASN A 224 24.60 9.53 -11.12
N VAL A 225 23.83 9.47 -10.03
CA VAL A 225 22.53 8.76 -10.04
C VAL A 225 21.47 9.59 -10.75
N GLU A 226 21.47 10.91 -10.56
CA GLU A 226 20.55 11.82 -11.26
C GLU A 226 20.83 11.80 -12.78
N SER A 227 22.11 11.92 -13.18
CA SER A 227 22.49 11.87 -14.60
C SER A 227 22.20 10.50 -15.23
N LEU A 228 22.41 9.41 -14.50
CA LEU A 228 22.11 8.06 -14.98
C LEU A 228 20.61 7.82 -15.13
N LEU A 229 19.79 8.34 -14.21
CA LEU A 229 18.33 8.23 -14.33
C LEU A 229 17.83 9.02 -15.53
N GLU A 230 18.32 10.24 -15.75
CA GLU A 230 18.00 11.02 -16.95
C GLU A 230 18.43 10.32 -18.24
N GLU A 231 19.57 9.63 -18.22
CA GLU A 231 20.03 8.82 -19.35
C GLU A 231 19.10 7.64 -19.62
N TYR A 232 18.71 6.87 -18.60
CA TYR A 232 17.76 5.77 -18.77
C TYR A 232 16.37 6.25 -19.18
N LEU A 233 15.94 7.42 -18.71
CA LEU A 233 14.69 8.03 -19.13
C LEU A 233 14.72 8.46 -20.61
N LYS A 234 15.83 8.40 -21.33
CA LYS A 234 15.82 8.57 -22.80
C LYS A 234 15.39 7.31 -23.55
N ASP A 235 15.50 6.13 -22.92
CA ASP A 235 15.08 4.86 -23.51
C ASP A 235 13.57 4.66 -23.33
N GLU A 236 12.84 4.46 -24.43
CA GLU A 236 11.37 4.32 -24.41
C GLU A 236 10.93 3.09 -23.62
N THR A 237 11.68 1.99 -23.73
CA THR A 237 11.36 0.73 -23.02
C THR A 237 11.50 0.92 -21.51
N PHE A 238 12.57 1.58 -21.08
CA PHE A 238 12.78 1.94 -19.68
C PHE A 238 11.71 2.91 -19.20
N GLN A 239 11.37 3.95 -19.98
CA GLN A 239 10.29 4.86 -19.61
C GLN A 239 8.98 4.14 -19.37
N GLU A 240 8.63 3.15 -20.22
CA GLU A 240 7.41 2.36 -20.04
C GLU A 240 7.47 1.55 -18.73
N LEU A 241 8.58 0.83 -18.50
CA LEU A 241 8.79 0.07 -17.27
C LEU A 241 8.77 0.94 -16.02
N PHE A 242 9.41 2.11 -16.09
CA PHE A 242 9.46 3.07 -14.99
C PHE A 242 8.09 3.70 -14.73
N THR A 243 7.31 3.97 -15.77
CA THR A 243 5.91 4.42 -15.64
C THR A 243 5.05 3.34 -14.96
N GLN A 244 5.22 2.07 -15.34
CA GLN A 244 4.54 0.95 -14.69
C GLN A 244 4.96 0.81 -13.22
N TYR A 245 6.23 1.02 -12.91
CA TYR A 245 6.76 1.05 -11.56
C TYR A 245 6.14 2.19 -10.73
N CYS A 246 6.19 3.43 -11.21
CA CYS A 246 5.58 4.59 -10.54
C CYS A 246 4.07 4.42 -10.34
N THR A 247 3.37 3.78 -11.28
CA THR A 247 1.95 3.45 -11.13
C THR A 247 1.70 2.50 -9.94
N LYS A 248 2.57 1.50 -9.74
CA LYS A 248 2.47 0.54 -8.64
C LYS A 248 2.85 1.16 -7.29
N GLU A 249 3.80 2.10 -7.30
CA GLU A 249 4.29 2.81 -6.12
C GLU A 249 3.46 4.06 -5.77
N PHE A 250 2.31 4.27 -6.41
CA PHE A 250 1.47 5.45 -6.20
C PHE A 250 2.22 6.79 -6.36
N SER A 251 3.11 6.84 -7.34
CA SER A 251 3.99 7.99 -7.65
C SER A 251 3.94 8.38 -9.14
N LEU A 252 2.84 8.02 -9.82
CA LEU A 252 2.65 8.23 -11.25
C LEU A 252 2.69 9.72 -11.65
N GLU A 253 2.21 10.59 -10.77
CA GLU A 253 2.21 12.04 -10.98
C GLU A 253 3.60 12.61 -11.26
N ASN A 254 4.65 12.06 -10.64
CA ASN A 254 6.02 12.54 -10.81
C ASN A 254 6.53 12.29 -12.24
N ILE A 255 6.27 11.10 -12.78
CA ILE A 255 6.73 10.73 -14.13
C ILE A 255 5.87 11.39 -15.22
N LEU A 256 4.57 11.61 -14.96
CA LEU A 256 3.70 12.34 -15.87
C LEU A 256 4.14 13.80 -16.01
N LEU A 257 4.37 14.48 -14.88
CA LEU A 257 4.89 15.85 -14.89
C LEU A 257 6.23 15.93 -15.63
N TYR A 258 7.15 14.99 -15.39
CA TYR A 258 8.44 14.96 -16.08
C TYR A 258 8.29 14.89 -17.60
N LYS A 259 7.43 13.99 -18.11
CA LYS A 259 7.19 13.84 -19.55
C LYS A 259 6.62 15.12 -20.16
N GLU A 260 5.66 15.74 -19.47
CA GLU A 260 5.02 16.97 -19.94
C GLU A 260 5.99 18.16 -19.94
N LEU A 261 6.86 18.27 -18.92
CA LEU A 261 7.93 19.27 -18.90
C LEU A 261 8.95 19.05 -20.03
N GLN A 262 9.28 17.80 -20.38
CA GLN A 262 10.13 17.51 -21.54
C GLN A 262 9.46 17.91 -22.87
N GLU A 263 8.16 17.68 -23.00
CA GLU A 263 7.40 18.10 -24.18
C GLU A 263 7.37 19.62 -24.31
N LEU A 264 7.12 20.34 -23.22
CA LEU A 264 7.20 21.81 -23.21
C LEU A 264 8.60 22.33 -23.50
N GLN A 265 9.64 21.67 -22.99
CA GLN A 265 11.03 22.03 -23.31
C GLN A 265 11.34 21.86 -24.80
N LYS A 266 10.86 20.78 -25.43
CA LYS A 266 10.99 20.57 -26.88
C LYS A 266 10.21 21.64 -27.66
N LYS A 267 8.99 21.96 -27.21
CA LYS A 267 8.14 23.00 -27.81
C LYS A 267 8.78 24.38 -27.71
N SER A 268 9.34 24.75 -26.56
CA SER A 268 10.00 26.05 -26.36
C SER A 268 11.28 26.16 -27.18
N GLN A 269 12.07 25.09 -27.32
CA GLN A 269 13.25 25.07 -28.20
C GLN A 269 12.90 25.25 -29.69
N SER A 270 11.70 24.82 -30.10
CA SER A 270 11.23 25.01 -31.49
C SER A 270 10.72 26.43 -31.77
N LEU A 271 10.34 27.18 -30.74
CA LEU A 271 9.86 28.56 -30.84
C LEU A 271 11.05 29.52 -30.76
N SER A 272 11.15 30.45 -31.70
CA SER A 272 12.25 31.43 -31.76
C SER A 272 12.40 32.30 -30.52
N ASN A 273 11.34 32.44 -29.71
CA ASN A 273 11.35 33.27 -28.50
C ASN A 273 11.60 32.46 -27.21
N GLY A 274 11.57 31.12 -27.26
CA GLY A 274 11.78 30.26 -26.09
C GLY A 274 10.73 30.38 -24.98
N GLU A 275 9.66 31.16 -25.17
CA GLU A 275 8.62 31.38 -24.16
C GLU A 275 7.62 30.22 -24.13
N ILE A 276 7.19 29.84 -22.92
CA ILE A 276 6.12 28.87 -22.68
C ILE A 276 4.78 29.61 -22.73
N SER A 277 3.78 29.05 -23.41
CA SER A 277 2.44 29.64 -23.46
C SER A 277 1.82 29.71 -22.07
N GLU A 278 1.09 30.80 -21.77
CA GLU A 278 0.32 30.93 -20.54
C GLU A 278 -0.67 29.77 -20.36
N GLU A 279 -1.28 29.32 -21.47
CA GLU A 279 -2.22 28.19 -21.48
C GLU A 279 -1.54 26.87 -21.04
N ASP A 280 -0.33 26.62 -21.52
CA ASP A 280 0.46 25.44 -21.15
C ASP A 280 0.84 25.50 -19.67
N PHE A 281 1.26 26.67 -19.18
CA PHE A 281 1.59 26.88 -17.77
C PHE A 281 0.36 26.72 -16.87
N HIS A 282 -0.80 27.26 -17.29
CA HIS A 282 -2.09 27.07 -16.62
C HIS A 282 -2.46 25.59 -16.52
N HIS A 283 -2.30 24.86 -17.62
CA HIS A 283 -2.59 23.44 -17.64
C HIS A 283 -1.74 22.66 -16.64
N ILE A 284 -0.42 22.88 -16.63
CA ILE A 284 0.47 22.22 -15.67
C ILE A 284 0.12 22.61 -14.23
N HIS A 285 -0.12 23.91 -13.99
CA HIS A 285 -0.44 24.40 -12.66
C HIS A 285 -1.70 23.72 -12.11
N VAL A 286 -2.79 23.70 -12.87
CA VAL A 286 -4.05 23.06 -12.45
C VAL A 286 -3.92 21.54 -12.34
N THR A 287 -3.11 20.92 -13.18
CA THR A 287 -3.01 19.45 -13.26
C THR A 287 -2.10 18.85 -12.18
N TYR A 288 -1.01 19.54 -11.83
CA TYR A 288 0.05 18.99 -10.96
C TYR A 288 0.37 19.82 -9.72
N PHE A 289 0.17 21.14 -9.74
CA PHE A 289 0.66 22.02 -8.66
C PHE A 289 -0.47 22.53 -7.77
N GLN A 290 -1.67 22.69 -8.31
CA GLN A 290 -2.81 23.16 -7.56
C GLN A 290 -3.15 22.15 -6.47
N ASN A 291 -3.40 22.67 -5.26
CA ASN A 291 -3.91 21.87 -4.16
C ASN A 291 -5.19 21.14 -4.61
N TYR A 292 -5.25 19.83 -4.38
CA TYR A 292 -6.35 18.95 -4.79
C TYR A 292 -6.44 18.68 -6.28
N SER A 293 -5.39 18.96 -7.04
CA SER A 293 -5.26 18.49 -8.42
C SER A 293 -5.20 16.96 -8.50
N LYS A 294 -5.61 16.43 -9.66
CA LYS A 294 -5.69 14.99 -9.90
C LYS A 294 -4.32 14.30 -9.79
N TYR A 295 -3.26 15.01 -10.18
CA TYR A 295 -1.88 14.53 -10.17
C TYR A 295 -1.00 15.46 -9.31
N GLU A 296 -1.49 15.86 -8.13
CA GLU A 296 -0.76 16.75 -7.22
C GLU A 296 0.61 16.15 -6.85
N VAL A 297 1.68 16.83 -7.27
CA VAL A 297 3.06 16.38 -7.04
C VAL A 297 3.53 16.81 -5.64
N ASN A 298 4.15 15.87 -4.90
CA ASN A 298 4.66 16.13 -3.57
C ASN A 298 5.98 16.93 -3.62
N MET A 299 5.87 18.26 -3.59
CA MET A 299 7.01 19.18 -3.64
C MET A 299 7.34 19.80 -2.28
N PRO A 300 8.62 20.16 -2.01
CA PRO A 300 8.97 20.96 -0.84
C PRO A 300 8.25 22.31 -0.84
N SER A 301 7.76 22.76 0.31
CA SER A 301 6.99 24.01 0.44
C SER A 301 7.70 25.25 -0.11
N LYS A 302 9.04 25.24 -0.13
CA LYS A 302 9.84 26.31 -0.74
C LYS A 302 9.58 26.40 -2.26
N VAL A 303 9.61 25.25 -2.95
CA VAL A 303 9.39 25.16 -4.40
C VAL A 303 7.94 25.53 -4.74
N THR A 304 6.98 25.07 -3.94
CA THR A 304 5.56 25.44 -4.12
C THR A 304 5.36 26.95 -4.03
N ARG A 305 5.97 27.62 -3.04
CA ARG A 305 5.89 29.07 -2.90
C ARG A 305 6.55 29.80 -4.07
N GLU A 306 7.70 29.33 -4.54
CA GLU A 306 8.39 29.91 -5.70
C GLU A 306 7.51 29.78 -6.96
N LEU A 307 6.88 28.62 -7.19
CA LEU A 307 5.91 28.42 -8.27
C LEU A 307 4.69 29.33 -8.15
N GLU A 308 4.13 29.47 -6.95
CA GLU A 308 3.01 30.37 -6.66
C GLU A 308 3.36 31.84 -6.91
N THR A 309 4.63 32.24 -6.79
CA THR A 309 5.06 33.61 -7.15
C THR A 309 5.18 33.83 -8.65
N LEU A 310 5.51 32.80 -9.44
CA LEU A 310 5.60 32.90 -10.90
C LEU A 310 4.23 33.05 -11.56
N TRP A 311 3.20 32.43 -10.97
CA TRP A 311 1.82 32.44 -11.47
C TRP A 311 1.20 33.85 -11.67
N PRO A 312 1.09 34.71 -10.64
CA PRO A 312 0.50 36.04 -10.79
C PRO A 312 1.33 36.96 -11.68
N THR A 313 2.65 36.76 -11.78
CA THR A 313 3.52 37.56 -12.65
C THR A 313 3.20 37.33 -14.13
N MET A 314 2.80 36.11 -14.52
CA MET A 314 2.33 35.84 -15.88
C MET A 314 0.98 36.52 -16.16
N ASN A 315 0.02 36.39 -15.24
CA ASN A 315 -1.31 37.01 -15.40
C ASN A 315 -1.24 38.56 -15.48
N GLN A 316 -0.34 39.20 -14.73
CA GLN A 316 -0.16 40.65 -14.76
C GLN A 316 0.48 41.17 -16.06
N LYS A 317 1.44 40.42 -16.63
CA LYS A 317 2.11 40.80 -17.89
C LYS A 317 1.08 40.93 -19.03
N ASN A 318 0.10 40.03 -19.09
CA ASN A 318 -0.92 40.03 -20.13
C ASN A 318 -1.98 41.12 -19.98
N SER A 319 -2.38 41.48 -18.75
CA SER A 319 -3.27 42.63 -18.55
C SER A 319 -2.67 43.95 -19.05
N ASN A 320 -1.34 44.10 -19.02
CA ASN A 320 -0.67 45.30 -19.53
C ASN A 320 -0.54 45.29 -21.06
N THR A 321 -0.26 44.13 -21.67
CA THR A 321 -0.19 43.99 -23.14
C THR A 321 -1.55 44.24 -23.81
N SER A 322 -2.63 43.70 -23.26
CA SER A 322 -4.00 43.91 -23.78
C SER A 322 -4.44 45.37 -23.71
N ASN A 323 -3.96 46.12 -22.71
CA ASN A 323 -4.25 47.54 -22.60
C ASN A 323 -3.47 48.38 -23.63
N LEU A 324 -2.23 47.99 -23.96
CA LEU A 324 -1.40 48.66 -24.97
C LEU A 324 -1.99 48.51 -26.38
N GLU A 325 -2.46 47.32 -26.76
CA GLU A 325 -3.09 47.07 -28.07
C GLU A 325 -4.44 47.78 -28.24
N MET A 326 -5.17 48.05 -27.15
CA MET A 326 -6.40 48.84 -27.20
C MET A 326 -6.16 50.35 -27.33
N THR A 327 -4.98 50.85 -26.93
CA THR A 327 -4.57 52.23 -27.18
C THR A 327 -4.10 52.44 -28.62
N GLU A 328 -3.36 51.51 -29.22
CA GLU A 328 -2.90 51.66 -30.61
C GLU A 328 -4.01 51.57 -31.66
N LYS A 329 -5.14 50.91 -31.36
CA LYS A 329 -6.30 50.86 -32.28
C LYS A 329 -7.22 52.10 -32.21
N LYS A 330 -6.91 53.08 -31.37
CA LYS A 330 -7.70 54.32 -31.23
C LYS A 330 -7.05 55.55 -31.86
N GLU A 331 -5.89 55.41 -32.49
CA GLU A 331 -5.27 56.42 -33.36
C GLU A 331 -5.47 56.07 -34.83
#